data_AF-A0A2N5K7T5-F1
#
_entry.id   AF-A0A2N5K7T5-F1
#
_cell.length_a   1.000
_cell.length_b   1.000
_cell.length_c   1.000
_cell.angle_alpha   90.00
_cell.angle_beta   90.00
_cell.angle_gamma   90.00
#
_symmetry.space_group_name_H-M   'P 1'
#
loop_
_entity.id
_entity.type
_entity.pdbx_description
1 polymer ?
#
loop_
_entity_poly.entity_id
_entity_poly.type
_entity_poly.pdbx_seq_one_letter_code
_entity_poly.pdbx_strand_id
1 'polypeptide(L)'
;MSNVLQRTIFETSRASEYLDAKELQAQTGQSLSDFAAVVLKELVDNALDAAETARIQPEISIECDLVGADICISVTDNGIGLTPAVVESTLNFATRTSDKAAYRSPTRGLQGNALKTIIGIPAALGSEEPVVIEACGIRHTIRAWLDPAGEPRIDHRQAFSHRTEG
;
A
#
# COMPACT_ATOMS: atom_id res chain seq x y z
N MET A 1 -37.84 -31.40 -6.27
CA MET A 1 -36.61 -31.23 -7.08
C MET A 1 -35.51 -30.82 -6.12
N SER A 2 -34.55 -31.71 -5.87
CA SER A 2 -33.40 -31.45 -5.00
C SER A 2 -32.34 -30.67 -5.77
N ASN A 3 -32.13 -29.40 -5.45
CA ASN A 3 -30.98 -28.64 -5.96
C ASN A 3 -29.72 -29.23 -5.33
N VAL A 4 -29.00 -30.06 -6.09
CA VAL A 4 -27.67 -30.53 -5.71
C VAL A 4 -26.70 -29.39 -6.00
N LEU A 5 -26.19 -28.77 -4.94
CA LEU A 5 -25.10 -27.80 -5.06
C LEU A 5 -23.86 -28.55 -5.54
N GLN A 6 -23.51 -28.39 -6.81
CA GLN A 6 -22.21 -28.82 -7.33
C GLN A 6 -21.12 -27.97 -6.67
N ARG A 7 -20.16 -28.62 -6.01
CA ARG A 7 -18.92 -27.98 -5.57
C ARG A 7 -18.11 -27.59 -6.80
N THR A 8 -18.22 -26.33 -7.21
CA THR A 8 -17.33 -25.72 -8.19
C THR A 8 -16.05 -25.31 -7.48
N ILE A 9 -14.90 -25.63 -8.08
CA ILE A 9 -13.60 -25.12 -7.62
C ILE A 9 -13.52 -23.68 -8.11
N PHE A 10 -13.44 -22.74 -7.17
CA PHE A 10 -13.19 -21.33 -7.46
C PHE A 10 -11.70 -21.07 -7.27
N GLU A 11 -11.04 -20.56 -8.30
CA GLU A 11 -9.68 -20.05 -8.21
C GLU A 11 -9.76 -18.58 -7.81
N THR A 12 -9.04 -18.20 -6.77
CA THR A 12 -8.97 -16.82 -6.30
C THR A 12 -7.58 -16.28 -6.61
N SER A 13 -7.50 -15.14 -7.29
CA SER A 13 -6.24 -14.53 -7.68
C SER A 13 -5.41 -14.18 -6.45
N ARG A 14 -4.12 -14.55 -6.42
CA ARG A 14 -3.22 -14.16 -5.31
C ARG A 14 -3.09 -12.65 -5.15
N ALA A 15 -3.37 -11.90 -6.22
CA ALA A 15 -3.39 -10.45 -6.20
C ALA A 15 -4.54 -9.91 -5.34
N SER A 16 -5.65 -10.66 -5.21
CA SER A 16 -6.78 -10.31 -4.34
C SER A 16 -6.46 -10.43 -2.85
N GLU A 17 -5.44 -11.22 -2.46
CA GLU A 17 -5.01 -11.38 -1.07
C GLU A 17 -4.57 -10.04 -0.44
N TYR A 18 -4.15 -9.06 -1.25
CA TYR A 18 -3.78 -7.73 -0.76
C TYR A 18 -4.99 -6.80 -0.57
N LEU A 19 -6.18 -7.17 -1.03
CA LEU A 19 -7.40 -6.36 -0.90
C LEU A 19 -8.47 -7.08 -0.04
N ASP A 20 -8.16 -8.27 0.47
CA ASP A 20 -9.00 -9.01 1.40
C ASP A 20 -8.51 -8.82 2.84
N ALA A 21 -9.41 -8.41 3.71
CA ALA A 21 -9.13 -8.12 5.11
C ALA A 21 -8.53 -9.31 5.85
N LYS A 22 -9.06 -10.52 5.64
CA LYS A 22 -8.62 -11.73 6.35
C LYS A 22 -7.23 -12.17 5.87
N GLU A 23 -6.98 -12.10 4.57
CA GLU A 23 -5.66 -12.40 4.02
C GLU A 23 -4.62 -11.37 4.48
N LEU A 24 -4.97 -10.08 4.55
CA LEU A 24 -4.10 -9.05 5.13
C LEU A 24 -3.82 -9.30 6.62
N GLN A 25 -4.79 -9.76 7.40
CA GLN A 25 -4.55 -10.17 8.80
C GLN A 25 -3.58 -11.35 8.86
N ALA A 26 -3.70 -12.34 7.97
CA ALA A 26 -2.78 -13.48 7.91
C ALA A 26 -1.36 -13.06 7.50
N GLN A 27 -1.22 -12.10 6.58
CA GLN A 27 0.07 -11.59 6.13
C GLN A 27 0.76 -10.71 7.18
N THR A 28 0.01 -9.84 7.85
CA THR A 28 0.54 -8.89 8.85
C THR A 28 0.67 -9.49 10.24
N GLY A 29 -0.13 -10.52 10.55
CA GLY A 29 -0.30 -11.06 11.90
C GLY A 29 -1.08 -10.14 12.84
N GLN A 30 -1.75 -9.11 12.31
CA GLN A 30 -2.41 -8.05 13.09
C GLN A 30 -3.94 -8.15 13.01
N SER A 31 -4.61 -7.56 14.00
CA SER A 31 -6.07 -7.47 14.01
C SER A 31 -6.55 -6.33 13.10
N LEU A 32 -7.83 -6.36 12.67
CA LEU A 32 -8.40 -5.26 11.89
C LEU A 32 -8.32 -3.91 12.61
N SER A 33 -8.46 -3.89 13.94
CA SER A 33 -8.33 -2.67 14.74
C SER A 33 -6.91 -2.11 14.76
N ASP A 34 -5.90 -2.93 14.46
CA ASP A 34 -4.49 -2.52 14.42
C ASP A 34 -4.03 -2.11 13.03
N PHE A 35 -4.87 -2.23 11.99
CA PHE A 35 -4.48 -1.96 10.61
C PHE A 35 -4.03 -0.51 10.40
N ALA A 36 -4.64 0.46 11.08
CA ALA A 36 -4.17 1.85 11.04
C ALA A 36 -2.73 1.98 11.58
N ALA A 37 -2.40 1.26 12.66
CA ALA A 37 -1.05 1.23 13.22
C ALA A 37 -0.06 0.51 12.28
N VAL A 38 -0.49 -0.53 11.57
CA VAL A 38 0.30 -1.17 10.50
C VAL A 38 0.63 -0.17 9.40
N VAL A 39 -0.39 0.54 8.87
CA VAL A 39 -0.19 1.54 7.81
C VAL A 39 0.80 2.61 8.28
N LEU A 40 0.62 3.16 9.48
CA LEU A 40 1.53 4.15 10.04
C LEU A 40 2.96 3.62 10.16
N LYS A 41 3.14 2.40 10.69
CA LYS A 41 4.46 1.76 10.80
C LYS A 41 5.13 1.65 9.43
N GLU A 42 4.43 1.10 8.44
CA GLU A 42 5.00 0.90 7.10
C GLU A 42 5.34 2.23 6.41
N LEU A 43 4.52 3.27 6.60
CA LEU A 43 4.83 4.61 6.09
C LEU A 43 6.08 5.20 6.75
N VAL A 44 6.19 5.12 8.07
CA VAL A 44 7.36 5.63 8.82
C VAL A 44 8.63 4.84 8.48
N ASP A 45 8.55 3.52 8.36
CA ASP A 45 9.69 2.69 7.95
C ASP A 45 10.18 3.08 6.55
N ASN A 46 9.26 3.31 5.60
CA ASN A 46 9.61 3.77 4.25
C ASN A 46 10.27 5.16 4.26
N ALA A 47 9.74 6.09 5.06
CA ALA A 47 10.29 7.43 5.22
C ALA A 47 11.72 7.40 5.80
N LEU A 48 11.96 6.57 6.82
CA LEU A 48 13.30 6.38 7.39
C LEU A 48 14.25 5.78 6.38
N ASP A 49 13.83 4.74 5.65
CA ASP A 49 14.66 4.11 4.62
C ASP A 49 15.02 5.09 3.49
N ALA A 50 14.10 5.99 3.11
CA ALA A 50 14.31 7.00 2.08
C ALA A 50 15.38 8.02 2.48
N ALA A 51 15.32 8.54 3.71
CA ALA A 51 16.33 9.43 4.26
C ALA A 51 17.70 8.74 4.45
N GLU A 52 17.71 7.49 4.95
CA GLU A 52 18.93 6.69 5.09
C GLU A 52 19.60 6.44 3.73
N THR A 53 18.81 6.15 2.70
CA THR A 53 19.28 5.98 1.32
C THR A 53 19.89 7.28 0.78
N ALA A 54 19.28 8.43 1.07
CA ALA A 54 19.82 9.74 0.74
C ALA A 54 21.07 10.12 1.57
N ARG A 55 21.35 9.38 2.66
CA ARG A 55 22.40 9.68 3.66
C ARG A 55 22.21 11.06 4.32
N ILE A 56 20.98 11.44 4.59
CA ILE A 56 20.62 12.67 5.29
C ILE A 56 20.04 12.36 6.67
N GLN A 57 19.92 13.38 7.52
CA GLN A 57 19.17 13.25 8.76
C GLN A 57 17.66 13.18 8.45
N PRO A 58 16.94 12.15 8.91
CA PRO A 58 15.51 12.04 8.65
C PRO A 58 14.73 13.16 9.34
N GLU A 59 13.92 13.86 8.55
CA GLU A 59 12.87 14.76 9.03
C GLU A 59 11.53 14.16 8.63
N ILE A 60 10.74 13.70 9.61
CA ILE A 60 9.48 13.00 9.36
C ILE A 60 8.35 13.73 10.06
N SER A 61 7.34 14.15 9.29
CA SER A 61 6.10 14.73 9.81
C SER A 61 4.97 13.72 9.67
N ILE A 62 4.15 13.59 10.72
CA ILE A 62 3.02 12.67 10.78
C ILE A 62 1.77 13.47 11.14
N GLU A 63 0.75 13.37 10.30
CA GLU A 63 -0.55 14.00 10.48
C GLU A 63 -1.64 12.93 10.46
N CYS A 64 -2.60 13.05 11.37
CA CYS A 64 -3.75 12.16 11.48
C CYS A 64 -5.03 12.98 11.56
N ASP A 65 -5.86 12.90 10.54
CA ASP A 65 -7.12 13.63 10.43
C ASP A 65 -8.30 12.69 10.28
N LEU A 66 -9.50 13.21 10.54
CA LEU A 66 -10.75 12.52 10.19
C LEU A 66 -11.29 13.09 8.87
N VAL A 67 -11.47 12.23 7.88
CA VAL A 67 -12.09 12.56 6.59
C VAL A 67 -13.38 11.77 6.50
N GLY A 68 -14.51 12.42 6.80
CA GLY A 68 -15.79 11.74 6.94
C GLY A 68 -15.77 10.76 8.12
N ALA A 69 -15.89 9.46 7.81
CA ALA A 69 -15.81 8.38 8.81
C ALA A 69 -14.42 7.72 8.87
N ASP A 70 -13.51 8.08 7.96
CA ASP A 70 -12.21 7.45 7.82
C ASP A 70 -11.12 8.24 8.55
N ILE A 71 -10.10 7.53 9.03
CA ILE A 71 -8.86 8.14 9.52
C ILE A 71 -7.91 8.30 8.33
N CYS A 72 -7.53 9.54 8.03
CA CYS A 72 -6.50 9.85 7.06
C CYS A 72 -5.16 9.97 7.79
N ILE A 73 -4.18 9.15 7.39
CA ILE A 73 -2.81 9.19 7.91
C ILE A 73 -1.91 9.73 6.80
N SER A 74 -1.23 10.83 7.07
CA SER A 74 -0.24 11.43 6.17
C SER A 74 1.13 11.36 6.81
N VAL A 75 2.11 10.82 6.07
CA VAL A 75 3.52 10.83 6.45
C VAL A 75 4.30 11.55 5.37
N THR A 76 5.15 12.49 5.77
CA THR A 76 6.00 13.30 4.90
C THR A 76 7.43 13.18 5.35
N ASP A 77 8.36 13.01 4.41
CA ASP A 77 9.80 12.94 4.69
C ASP A 77 10.68 13.79 3.76
N ASN A 78 11.92 14.05 4.16
CA ASN A 78 12.89 14.80 3.36
C ASN A 78 13.75 13.90 2.45
N GLY A 79 13.36 12.64 2.25
CA GLY A 79 14.11 11.64 1.50
C GLY A 79 13.99 11.78 -0.02
N ILE A 80 14.55 10.80 -0.74
CA ILE A 80 14.62 10.80 -2.20
C ILE A 80 13.24 10.72 -2.90
N GLY A 81 12.18 10.43 -2.16
CA GLY A 81 10.85 10.17 -2.70
C GLY A 81 10.74 8.85 -3.49
N LEU A 82 9.51 8.48 -3.83
CA LEU A 82 9.22 7.32 -4.68
C LEU A 82 9.15 7.75 -6.15
N THR A 83 10.03 7.21 -6.99
CA THR A 83 9.96 7.48 -8.43
C THR A 83 8.67 6.92 -9.04
N PRO A 84 8.15 7.51 -10.14
CA PRO A 84 6.93 7.02 -10.78
C PRO A 84 7.00 5.54 -11.18
N ALA A 85 8.16 5.09 -11.66
CA ALA A 85 8.38 3.69 -12.04
C ALA A 85 8.27 2.73 -10.84
N VAL A 86 8.77 3.13 -9.67
CA VAL A 86 8.63 2.34 -8.43
C VAL A 86 7.16 2.25 -8.01
N VAL A 87 6.44 3.37 -8.05
CA VAL A 87 4.99 3.40 -7.74
C VAL A 87 4.24 2.47 -8.70
N GLU A 88 4.43 2.61 -10.01
CA GLU A 88 3.79 1.77 -11.03
C GLU A 88 4.10 0.27 -10.84
N SER A 89 5.36 -0.06 -10.54
CA SER A 89 5.77 -1.45 -10.33
C SER A 89 5.13 -2.11 -9.10
N THR A 90 4.75 -1.30 -8.11
CA THR A 90 4.08 -1.78 -6.88
C THR A 90 2.61 -2.07 -7.13
N LEU A 91 1.97 -1.31 -8.04
CA LEU A 91 0.57 -1.53 -8.43
C LEU A 91 0.34 -2.85 -9.16
N ASN A 92 1.39 -3.56 -9.57
CA ASN A 92 1.24 -4.92 -10.02
C ASN A 92 1.06 -5.89 -8.84
N PHE A 93 -0.19 -6.09 -8.40
CA PHE A 93 -0.52 -7.05 -7.33
C PHE A 93 -0.30 -8.52 -7.73
N ALA A 94 -0.15 -8.83 -9.03
CA ALA A 94 0.13 -10.18 -9.48
C ALA A 94 1.61 -10.59 -9.31
N THR A 95 2.50 -9.63 -9.05
CA THR A 95 3.94 -9.88 -8.88
C THR A 95 4.43 -9.52 -7.48
N ARG A 96 5.36 -10.32 -6.94
CA ARG A 96 6.16 -9.94 -5.77
C ARG A 96 7.29 -9.01 -6.20
N THR A 97 6.95 -7.77 -6.53
CA THR A 97 7.93 -6.69 -6.76
C THR A 97 8.53 -6.29 -5.40
N SER A 98 9.79 -6.61 -5.17
CA SER A 98 10.56 -6.19 -3.99
C SER A 98 12.00 -5.90 -4.39
N ASP A 99 12.39 -4.65 -4.26
CA ASP A 99 13.74 -4.18 -4.57
C ASP A 99 14.77 -4.70 -3.55
N LYS A 100 14.29 -5.18 -2.39
CA LYS A 100 15.08 -5.64 -1.25
C LYS A 100 15.16 -7.17 -1.14
N ALA A 101 14.35 -7.93 -1.88
CA ALA A 101 14.33 -9.40 -1.80
C ALA A 101 15.65 -10.05 -2.26
N ALA A 102 16.41 -9.39 -3.13
CA ALA A 102 17.70 -9.86 -3.64
C ALA A 102 18.91 -9.37 -2.84
N TYR A 103 18.75 -8.36 -1.96
CA TYR A 103 19.83 -7.79 -1.14
C TYR A 103 19.53 -8.01 0.34
N ARG A 104 20.29 -8.91 0.99
CA ARG A 104 20.30 -9.04 2.45
C ARG A 104 21.04 -7.86 3.08
N SER A 105 20.42 -6.69 3.11
CA SER A 105 20.85 -5.55 3.92
C SER A 105 19.95 -5.42 5.16
N PRO A 106 20.44 -4.87 6.29
CA PRO A 106 19.63 -4.64 7.49
C PRO A 106 18.71 -3.42 7.32
N THR A 107 18.07 -3.27 6.16
CA THR A 107 17.08 -2.20 5.92
C THR A 107 15.73 -2.61 6.50
N ARG A 108 14.91 -1.64 6.91
CA ARG A 108 13.54 -1.92 7.36
C ARG A 108 12.72 -2.37 6.12
N GLY A 109 11.59 -3.06 6.33
CA GLY A 109 10.71 -3.47 5.22
C GLY A 109 11.20 -4.66 4.34
N LEU A 110 11.89 -5.66 4.91
CA LEU A 110 12.41 -6.86 4.21
C LEU A 110 11.37 -7.67 3.39
N GLN A 111 10.07 -7.51 3.63
CA GLN A 111 9.04 -8.26 2.91
C GLN A 111 8.76 -7.74 1.48
N GLY A 112 9.09 -6.48 1.18
CA GLY A 112 8.82 -5.88 -0.14
C GLY A 112 7.34 -5.76 -0.52
N ASN A 113 6.45 -5.89 0.46
CA ASN A 113 5.00 -5.77 0.29
C ASN A 113 4.44 -4.52 0.97
N ALA A 114 5.27 -3.72 1.66
CA ALA A 114 4.88 -2.56 2.47
C ALA A 114 3.91 -1.65 1.73
N LEU A 115 4.26 -1.22 0.51
CA LEU A 115 3.44 -0.31 -0.27
C LEU A 115 2.15 -0.98 -0.80
N LYS A 116 2.14 -2.30 -1.03
CA LYS A 116 0.91 -3.05 -1.35
C LYS A 116 -0.04 -3.11 -0.16
N THR A 117 0.49 -3.28 1.05
CA THR A 117 -0.28 -3.26 2.29
C THR A 117 -0.84 -1.87 2.60
N ILE A 118 -0.05 -0.81 2.38
CA ILE A 118 -0.49 0.59 2.52
C ILE A 118 -1.67 0.89 1.57
N ILE A 119 -1.62 0.41 0.33
CA ILE A 119 -2.72 0.58 -0.64
C ILE A 119 -3.90 -0.34 -0.34
N GLY A 120 -3.63 -1.56 0.10
CA GLY A 120 -4.61 -2.62 0.24
C GLY A 120 -5.48 -2.52 1.48
N ILE A 121 -4.90 -2.10 2.61
CA ILE A 121 -5.62 -1.98 3.88
C ILE A 121 -6.84 -1.04 3.78
N PRO A 122 -6.73 0.20 3.25
CA PRO A 122 -7.90 1.08 3.12
C PRO A 122 -9.01 0.45 2.28
N ALA A 123 -8.65 -0.17 1.15
CA ALA A 123 -9.61 -0.86 0.27
C ALA A 123 -10.28 -2.05 0.97
N ALA A 124 -9.52 -2.86 1.71
CA ALA A 124 -10.02 -4.01 2.46
C ALA A 124 -10.94 -3.62 3.63
N LEU A 125 -10.74 -2.43 4.19
CA LEU A 125 -11.62 -1.83 5.20
C LEU A 125 -12.84 -1.14 4.59
N GLY A 126 -12.93 -1.07 3.26
CA GLY A 126 -14.06 -0.49 2.53
C GLY A 126 -13.99 1.03 2.33
N SER A 127 -12.82 1.65 2.52
CA SER A 127 -12.64 3.08 2.22
C SER A 127 -12.73 3.32 0.72
N GLU A 128 -13.47 4.37 0.33
CA GLU A 128 -13.54 4.83 -1.05
C GLU A 128 -12.51 5.93 -1.36
N GLU A 129 -11.86 6.46 -0.33
CA GLU A 129 -10.84 7.50 -0.46
C GLU A 129 -9.58 6.93 -1.12
N PRO A 130 -8.98 7.65 -2.09
CA PRO A 130 -7.78 7.19 -2.75
C PRO A 130 -6.55 7.34 -1.86
N VAL A 131 -5.58 6.45 -2.05
CA VAL A 131 -4.23 6.65 -1.53
C VAL A 131 -3.51 7.65 -2.41
N VAL A 132 -2.91 8.67 -1.79
CA VAL A 132 -2.16 9.73 -2.47
C VAL A 132 -0.69 9.59 -2.14
N ILE A 133 0.16 9.61 -3.17
CA ILE A 133 1.63 9.67 -3.04
C ILE A 133 2.10 10.89 -3.82
N GLU A 134 2.83 11.78 -3.17
CA GLU A 134 3.43 12.95 -3.80
C GLU A 134 4.95 12.90 -3.62
N ALA A 135 5.67 12.76 -4.73
CA ALA A 135 7.13 12.71 -4.73
C ALA A 135 7.66 13.04 -6.12
N CYS A 136 8.91 13.49 -6.20
CA CYS A 136 9.61 13.74 -7.47
C CYS A 136 8.83 14.64 -8.46
N GLY A 137 8.02 15.58 -7.95
CA GLY A 137 7.22 16.51 -8.76
C GLY A 137 5.92 15.91 -9.32
N ILE A 138 5.51 14.73 -8.84
CA ILE A 138 4.35 13.99 -9.34
C ILE A 138 3.45 13.60 -8.17
N ARG A 139 2.15 13.85 -8.36
CA ARG A 139 1.06 13.38 -7.49
C ARG A 139 0.41 12.15 -8.12
N HIS A 140 0.53 11.01 -7.45
CA HIS A 140 -0.15 9.77 -7.76
C HIS A 140 -1.44 9.70 -6.93
N THR A 141 -2.58 9.47 -7.58
CA THR A 141 -3.86 9.18 -6.93
C THR A 141 -4.25 7.75 -7.29
N ILE A 142 -4.33 6.88 -6.29
CA ILE A 142 -4.46 5.43 -6.48
C ILE A 142 -5.72 4.96 -5.74
N ARG A 143 -6.62 4.30 -6.48
CA ARG A 143 -7.75 3.58 -5.91
C ARG A 143 -7.64 2.11 -6.28
N ALA A 144 -7.69 1.23 -5.29
CA ALA A 144 -7.70 -0.22 -5.50
C ALA A 144 -9.02 -0.80 -4.96
N TRP A 145 -9.58 -1.81 -5.64
CA TRP A 145 -10.79 -2.51 -5.18
C TRP A 145 -10.88 -3.91 -5.82
N LEU A 146 -11.71 -4.78 -5.25
CA LEU A 146 -12.09 -6.05 -5.88
C LEU A 146 -13.36 -5.84 -6.71
N ASP A 147 -13.36 -6.30 -7.96
CA ASP A 147 -14.58 -6.33 -8.77
C ASP A 147 -15.54 -7.47 -8.33
N PRO A 148 -16.77 -7.55 -8.88
CA PRO A 148 -17.72 -8.61 -8.49
C PRO A 148 -17.24 -10.04 -8.75
N ALA A 149 -16.21 -10.26 -9.56
CA ALA A 149 -15.59 -11.56 -9.79
C ALA A 149 -14.46 -11.86 -8.79
N GLY A 150 -14.12 -10.92 -7.91
CA GLY A 150 -13.01 -11.04 -6.96
C GLY A 150 -11.65 -10.70 -7.57
N GLU A 151 -11.62 -10.05 -8.75
CA GLU A 151 -10.37 -9.65 -9.39
C GLU A 151 -9.99 -8.22 -8.96
N PRO A 152 -8.71 -7.97 -8.62
CA PRO A 152 -8.26 -6.64 -8.25
C PRO A 152 -8.29 -5.68 -9.44
N ARG A 153 -8.81 -4.49 -9.19
CA ARG A 153 -8.86 -3.35 -10.11
C ARG A 153 -8.16 -2.17 -9.48
N ILE A 154 -7.51 -1.37 -10.33
CA ILE A 154 -6.77 -0.19 -9.93
C ILE A 154 -7.11 0.94 -10.88
N ASP A 155 -7.45 2.09 -10.32
CA ASP A 155 -7.44 3.38 -11.01
C ASP A 155 -6.21 4.14 -10.50
N HIS A 156 -5.31 4.50 -11.40
CA HIS A 156 -4.09 5.24 -11.09
C HIS A 156 -4.01 6.45 -12.01
N ARG A 157 -3.97 7.63 -11.40
CA ARG A 157 -3.85 8.91 -12.09
C ARG A 157 -2.60 9.63 -11.63
N GLN A 158 -1.95 10.33 -12.55
CA GLN A 158 -0.79 11.18 -12.27
C GLN A 158 -1.14 12.62 -12.60
N ALA A 159 -0.66 13.54 -11.76
CA ALA A 159 -0.71 14.97 -11.99
C ALA A 159 0.61 15.61 -11.54
N PHE A 160 0.85 16.85 -11.95
CA PHE A 160 1.97 17.62 -11.43
C PHE A 160 1.80 17.88 -9.93
N SER A 161 2.90 17.78 -9.17
CA SER A 161 2.98 18.21 -7.78
C SER A 161 4.13 19.21 -7.60
N HIS A 162 3.93 20.18 -6.71
CA HIS A 162 5.01 21.06 -6.26
C HIS A 162 5.97 20.35 -5.30
N ARG A 163 5.60 19.18 -4.77
CA ARG A 163 6.42 18.38 -3.87
C ARG A 163 7.41 17.54 -4.66
N THR A 164 8.71 17.79 -4.45
CA THR A 164 9.81 17.06 -5.10
C THR A 164 10.47 16.04 -4.19
N GLU A 165 10.30 16.18 -2.89
CA GLU A 165 10.80 15.27 -1.83
C GLU A 165 9.67 14.32 -1.38
N GLY A 166 9.93 13.43 -0.42
CA GLY A 166 8.93 12.52 0.15
C GLY A 166 7.93 13.20 1.09
#